data_AF-A0A3D1VNJ5-F1
#
_entry.id   AF-A0A3D1VNJ5-F1
#
_cell.length_a   1.000
_cell.length_b   1.000
_cell.length_c   1.000
_cell.angle_alpha   90.00
_cell.angle_beta   90.00
_cell.angle_gamma   90.00
#
_symmetry.space_group_name_H-M   'P 1'
#
loop_
_entity.id
_entity.type
_entity.pdbx_description
1 polymer ?
#
loop_
_entity_poly.entity_id
_entity_poly.type
_entity_poly.pdbx_seq_one_letter_code
_entity_poly.pdbx_strand_id
1 'polypeptide(L)' 'KFTMQDTRCLGCCGLAPVLVINDHVYGRLVTADVKGILEKYK' A
#
# COMPACT_ATOMS: atom_id res chain seq x y z
N LYS A 1 4.10 14.78 4.08
CA LYS A 1 3.04 14.78 5.13
C LYS A 1 2.13 13.60 4.81
N PHE A 2 2.05 12.60 5.67
CA PHE A 2 1.32 11.35 5.39
C PHE A 2 -0.02 11.35 6.13
N THR A 3 -1.06 10.88 5.46
CA THR A 3 -2.37 10.61 6.04
C THR A 3 -2.65 9.13 5.84
N MET A 4 -2.96 8.42 6.92
CA MET A 4 -3.30 7.00 6.86
C MET A 4 -4.82 6.87 7.04
N GLN A 5 -5.46 6.12 6.15
CA GLN A 5 -6.89 5.81 6.23
C GLN A 5 -7.06 4.29 6.15
N ASP A 6 -7.91 3.73 7.00
CA ASP A 6 -8.35 2.36 6.85
C ASP A 6 -9.43 2.29 5.76
N THR A 7 -9.28 1.30 4.87
CA THR A 7 -10.31 0.97 3.89
C THR A 7 -10.73 -0.46 4.13
N ARG A 8 -12.05 -0.68 4.23
CA ARG A 8 -12.64 -1.99 4.49
C ARG A 8 -12.51 -2.96 3.31
N CYS A 9 -12.58 -2.45 2.09
CA CYS A 9 -12.46 -3.27 0.90
C CYS A 9 -11.81 -2.48 -0.24
N LEU A 10 -10.78 -3.07 -0.85
CA LEU A 10 -10.14 -2.56 -2.07
C LEU A 10 -10.50 -3.39 -3.30
N GLY A 11 -11.31 -4.46 -3.14
CA GLY A 11 -11.65 -5.38 -4.23
C GLY A 11 -10.48 -6.27 -4.70
N CYS A 12 -9.30 -6.13 -4.10
CA CYS A 12 -8.07 -6.82 -4.51
C CYS A 12 -7.76 -8.04 -3.62
N CYS A 13 -8.77 -8.81 -3.20
CA CYS A 13 -8.60 -9.93 -2.28
C CYS A 13 -7.55 -10.96 -2.76
N GLY A 14 -7.41 -11.17 -4.08
CA GLY A 14 -6.40 -12.07 -4.66
C GLY A 14 -4.95 -11.53 -4.65
N LEU A 15 -4.77 -10.26 -4.29
CA LEU A 15 -3.49 -9.57 -4.20
C LEU A 15 -3.16 -9.17 -2.75
N ALA A 16 -3.95 -9.65 -1.78
CA ALA A 16 -3.69 -9.45 -0.36
C ALA A 16 -2.27 -9.93 -0.01
N PRO A 17 -1.50 -9.19 0.80
CA PRO A 17 -1.73 -7.84 1.34
C PRO A 17 -1.54 -6.72 0.30
N VAL A 18 -2.43 -5.72 0.34
CA VAL A 18 -2.46 -4.59 -0.60
C VAL A 18 -2.42 -3.26 0.14
N LEU A 19 -1.70 -2.29 -0.41
CA LEU A 19 -1.60 -0.92 0.08
C LEU A 19 -1.86 0.04 -1.08
N VAL A 20 -2.60 1.13 -0.83
CA VAL A 20 -2.81 2.19 -1.83
C VAL A 20 -2.16 3.47 -1.34
N ILE A 21 -1.31 4.08 -2.17
CA ILE A 21 -0.66 5.37 -1.88
C ILE A 21 -0.85 6.29 -3.07
N ASN A 22 -1.48 7.46 -2.87
CA ASN A 22 -1.74 8.44 -3.94
C ASN A 22 -2.33 7.78 -5.21
N ASP A 23 -3.34 6.93 -5.04
CA ASP A 23 -4.00 6.17 -6.12
C ASP A 23 -3.21 4.99 -6.73
N HIS A 24 -1.96 4.77 -6.31
CA HIS A 24 -1.18 3.60 -6.73
C HIS A 24 -1.49 2.37 -5.87
N VAL A 25 -1.95 1.31 -6.51
CA VAL A 25 -2.20 0.01 -5.87
C VAL A 25 -0.92 -0.82 -5.85
N TYR A 26 -0.46 -1.15 -4.66
CA TYR A 26 0.62 -2.09 -4.41
C TYR A 26 0.01 -3.39 -3.88
N GLY A 27 0.22 -4.51 -4.58
CA GLY A 27 -0.25 -5.84 -4.16
C GLY A 27 0.91 -6.79 -3.84
N ARG A 28 0.63 -7.89 -3.14
CA ARG A 28 1.63 -8.90 -2.71
C ARG A 28 2.80 -8.29 -1.94
N LEU A 29 2.53 -7.31 -1.10
CA LEU A 29 3.55 -6.63 -0.32
C LEU A 29 4.19 -7.56 0.70
N VAL A 30 5.53 -7.53 0.79
CA VAL A 30 6.22 -8.03 1.97
C VAL A 30 6.72 -6.86 2.82
N THR A 31 7.01 -7.13 4.10
CA THR A 31 7.47 -6.10 5.06
C THR A 31 8.73 -5.37 4.59
N ALA A 32 9.56 -6.02 3.76
CA ALA A 32 10.75 -5.42 3.16
C ALA A 32 10.43 -4.32 2.13
N ASP A 33 9.34 -4.44 1.37
CA ASP A 33 8.97 -3.48 0.33
C ASP A 33 8.49 -2.15 0.92
N VAL A 34 7.91 -2.17 2.13
CA VAL A 34 7.31 -0.99 2.77
C VAL A 34 8.32 0.15 2.89
N LYS A 35 9.57 -0.16 3.27
CA LYS A 35 10.65 0.83 3.37
C LYS A 35 10.96 1.49 2.02
N GLY A 36 11.13 0.68 0.97
CA GLY A 36 11.43 1.19 -0.37
C GLY A 36 10.28 2.00 -0.97
N ILE A 37 9.03 1.63 -0.65
CA ILE A 37 7.85 2.38 -1.07
C ILE A 37 7.81 3.74 -0.35
N LEU A 38 8.03 3.78 0.97
CA LEU A 38 8.07 5.02 1.75
C LEU A 38 9.19 5.97 1.27
N GLU A 39 10.35 5.45 0.87
CA GLU A 39 11.44 6.27 0.33
C GLU A 39 11.08 6.96 -1.00
N LYS A 40 10.21 6.36 -1.83
CA LYS A 40 9.74 6.98 -3.09
C LYS A 40 8.82 8.18 -2.86
N TYR A 41 8.18 8.28 -1.71
CA TYR A 41 7.21 9.33 -1.38
C TYR A 41 7.74 10.33 -0.33
N LYS A 42 9.07 10.36 -0.13
CA LYS A 42 9.74 11.22 0.85
C LYS A 42 9.61 12.71 0.54
#